data_AF-A0A353JYR3-F1
#
_entry.id   AF-A0A353JYR3-F1
#
_cell.length_a   1.000
_cell.length_b   1.000
_cell.length_c   1.000
_cell.angle_alpha   90.00
_cell.angle_beta   90.00
_cell.angle_gamma   90.00
#
_symmetry.space_group_name_H-M   'P 1'
#
loop_
_entity.id
_entity.type
_entity.pdbx_description
1 polymer ?
#
loop_
_entity_poly.entity_id
_entity_poly.type
_entity_poly.pdbx_seq_one_letter_code
_entity_poly.pdbx_strand_id
1 'polypeptide(L)'
;MKKFIKVFAVLIFFVFLSSCSISKFKKEKDQIISANENVFNSFLGDFNGDGINEHIYVYKSENGKPCVKLITKGGNYYKELNDLADNFYSHAADVNGDGKEEFILYISESSHEKMYIFSFTDDLNIILSPEILQKEFDLAKIKNGYVFTFG
;
A
#
# COMPACT_ATOMS: atom_id res chain seq x y z
N MET A 1 0.38 -21.76 -9.50
CA MET A 1 -0.21 -20.64 -8.73
C MET A 1 0.53 -19.31 -8.89
N LYS A 2 1.87 -19.22 -8.73
CA LYS A 2 2.62 -17.94 -8.82
C LYS A 2 2.48 -17.16 -10.14
N LYS A 3 2.20 -17.83 -11.27
CA LYS A 3 2.02 -17.19 -12.60
C LYS A 3 0.68 -16.47 -12.77
N PHE A 4 -0.38 -16.93 -12.10
CA PHE A 4 -1.73 -16.38 -12.28
C PHE A 4 -1.90 -15.01 -11.57
N ILE A 5 -1.23 -14.82 -10.45
CA ILE A 5 -1.24 -13.57 -9.68
C ILE A 5 -0.52 -12.44 -10.43
N LYS A 6 0.59 -12.75 -11.11
CA LYS A 6 1.35 -11.76 -11.91
C LYS A 6 0.56 -11.23 -13.12
N VAL A 7 -0.24 -12.07 -13.77
CA VAL A 7 -1.03 -11.68 -14.96
C VAL A 7 -2.27 -10.87 -14.56
N PHE A 8 -2.86 -11.16 -13.40
CA PHE A 8 -4.06 -10.47 -12.90
C PHE A 8 -3.75 -9.06 -12.36
N ALA A 9 -2.56 -8.83 -11.80
CA ALA A 9 -2.11 -7.50 -11.36
C ALA A 9 -1.80 -6.55 -12.53
N VAL A 10 -1.14 -7.05 -13.58
CA VAL A 10 -0.79 -6.27 -14.79
C VAL A 10 -2.03 -5.85 -15.59
N LEU A 11 -3.07 -6.70 -15.64
CA LEU A 11 -4.31 -6.41 -16.38
C LEU A 11 -5.18 -5.34 -15.70
N ILE A 12 -5.14 -5.27 -14.37
CA ILE A 12 -5.83 -4.23 -13.60
C ILE A 12 -5.10 -2.89 -13.85
N PHE A 13 -3.77 -2.82 -13.72
CA PHE A 13 -3.02 -1.55 -13.77
C PHE A 13 -3.12 -0.75 -15.09
N PHE A 14 -3.23 -1.41 -16.26
CA PHE A 14 -3.39 -0.71 -17.55
C PHE A 14 -4.72 0.06 -17.70
N VAL A 15 -5.73 -0.24 -16.87
CA VAL A 15 -7.03 0.46 -16.85
C VAL A 15 -7.01 1.72 -15.96
N PHE A 16 -6.00 1.89 -15.08
CA PHE A 16 -6.00 2.90 -14.00
C PHE A 16 -5.26 4.21 -14.31
N LEU A 17 -4.65 4.36 -15.49
CA LEU A 17 -3.97 5.61 -15.87
C LEU A 17 -4.95 6.79 -16.10
N SER A 18 -6.27 6.55 -16.17
CA SER A 18 -7.28 7.59 -16.43
C SER A 18 -8.11 8.06 -15.22
N SER A 19 -8.10 7.35 -14.08
CA SER A 19 -8.97 7.69 -12.93
C SER A 19 -8.31 7.52 -11.55
N CYS A 20 -7.00 7.72 -11.46
CA CYS A 20 -6.29 7.62 -10.19
C CYS A 20 -6.71 8.72 -9.20
N SER A 21 -7.44 8.36 -8.14
CA SER A 21 -7.61 9.21 -6.96
C SER A 21 -6.34 9.12 -6.10
N ILE A 22 -5.32 9.91 -6.47
CA ILE A 22 -4.01 9.91 -5.79
C ILE A 22 -4.18 10.50 -4.39
N SER A 23 -4.03 9.68 -3.35
CA SER A 23 -3.86 10.19 -1.99
C SER A 23 -2.37 10.26 -1.65
N LYS A 24 -1.88 11.48 -1.44
CA LYS A 24 -0.47 11.76 -1.14
C LYS A 24 -0.17 11.61 0.34
N PHE A 25 1.02 11.15 0.63
CA PHE A 25 1.59 11.13 1.98
C PHE A 25 2.21 12.48 2.33
N LYS A 26 2.37 12.75 3.62
CA LYS A 26 3.01 13.98 4.08
C LYS A 26 4.50 13.73 4.26
N LYS A 27 5.33 14.58 3.66
CA LYS A 27 6.76 14.65 3.99
C LYS A 27 6.90 15.17 5.42
N GLU A 28 7.66 14.46 6.23
CA GLU A 28 7.83 14.77 7.64
C GLU A 28 9.23 15.32 7.90
N LYS A 29 9.33 16.40 8.69
CA LYS A 29 10.63 16.90 9.18
C LYS A 29 11.05 16.00 10.34
N ASP A 30 11.86 14.99 10.01
CA ASP A 30 12.63 14.16 10.94
C ASP A 30 11.93 13.81 12.24
N GLN A 31 10.85 13.03 12.16
CA GLN A 31 10.58 12.12 13.26
C GLN A 31 11.42 10.86 13.03
N ILE A 32 12.45 10.67 13.84
CA ILE A 32 12.97 9.33 14.10
C ILE A 32 11.76 8.52 14.57
N ILE A 33 11.59 7.29 14.09
CA ILE A 33 10.64 6.33 14.68
C ILE A 33 10.90 6.36 16.18
N SER A 34 9.98 6.96 16.93
CA SER A 34 10.15 7.09 18.37
C SER A 34 10.38 5.68 18.91
N ALA A 35 11.35 5.48 19.81
CA ALA A 35 11.67 4.17 20.37
C ALA A 35 10.48 3.49 21.09
N ASN A 36 9.34 4.19 21.22
CA ASN A 36 8.08 3.71 21.77
C ASN A 36 7.02 3.33 20.71
N GLU A 37 7.31 3.45 19.41
CA GLU A 37 6.39 2.97 18.37
C GLU A 37 6.44 1.45 18.31
N ASN A 38 5.27 0.80 18.38
CA ASN A 38 5.16 -0.66 18.27
C ASN A 38 5.37 -1.06 16.80
N VAL A 39 6.62 -1.09 16.37
CA VAL A 39 7.01 -1.49 15.02
C VAL A 39 6.75 -2.98 14.86
N PHE A 40 5.79 -3.33 14.00
CA PHE A 40 5.40 -4.70 13.76
C PHE A 40 6.20 -5.34 12.64
N ASN A 41 6.57 -4.54 11.63
CA ASN A 41 7.25 -5.05 10.45
C ASN A 41 8.11 -3.98 9.79
N SER A 42 9.16 -4.42 9.10
CA SER A 42 10.06 -3.55 8.33
C SER A 42 10.49 -4.22 7.03
N PHE A 43 10.63 -3.44 5.96
CA PHE A 43 11.00 -3.91 4.62
C PHE A 43 12.14 -3.10 4.05
N LEU A 44 12.95 -3.78 3.25
CA LEU A 44 14.00 -3.21 2.43
C LEU A 44 13.62 -3.39 0.96
N GLY A 45 13.78 -2.34 0.17
CA GLY A 45 13.49 -2.35 -1.27
C GLY A 45 13.95 -1.06 -1.94
N ASP A 46 14.20 -1.11 -3.24
CA ASP A 46 14.49 0.07 -4.05
C ASP A 46 13.16 0.70 -4.48
N PHE A 47 12.57 1.45 -3.54
CA PHE A 47 11.21 1.96 -3.70
C PHE A 47 11.21 3.22 -4.56
N ASN A 48 12.29 4.03 -4.52
CA ASN A 48 12.38 5.26 -5.31
C ASN A 48 13.09 5.08 -6.68
N GLY A 49 13.73 3.94 -6.93
CA GLY A 49 14.41 3.59 -8.17
C GLY A 49 15.83 4.17 -8.32
N ASP A 50 16.50 4.51 -7.23
CA ASP A 50 17.87 5.06 -7.25
C ASP A 50 18.96 3.98 -7.16
N GLY A 51 18.57 2.70 -7.04
CA GLY A 51 19.46 1.56 -6.92
C GLY A 51 19.96 1.30 -5.49
N ILE A 52 19.44 2.02 -4.49
CA ILE A 52 19.74 1.86 -3.07
C ILE A 52 18.46 1.41 -2.36
N ASN A 53 18.57 0.42 -1.47
CA ASN A 53 17.41 -0.01 -0.71
C ASN A 53 17.04 1.05 0.35
N GLU A 54 15.77 1.46 0.36
CA GLU A 54 15.14 2.23 1.43
C GLU A 54 14.48 1.33 2.48
N HIS A 55 14.13 1.95 3.62
CA HIS A 55 13.43 1.27 4.70
C HIS A 55 11.96 1.71 4.77
N ILE A 56 11.05 0.74 4.77
CA ILE A 56 9.65 0.95 5.16
C ILE A 56 9.40 0.34 6.52
N TYR A 57 8.66 1.06 7.35
CA TYR A 57 8.20 0.59 8.66
C TYR A 57 6.68 0.62 8.72
N VAL A 58 6.14 -0.45 9.29
CA VAL A 58 4.72 -0.57 9.62
C VAL A 58 4.57 -0.67 11.13
N TYR A 59 3.77 0.24 11.69
CA TYR A 59 3.51 0.31 13.13
C TYR A 59 2.03 0.63 13.39
N LYS A 60 1.58 0.50 14.64
CA LYS A 60 0.27 1.01 15.07
C LYS A 60 0.46 2.35 15.78
N SER A 61 -0.37 3.33 15.46
CA SER A 61 -0.48 4.55 16.26
C SER A 61 -1.07 4.25 17.64
N GLU A 62 -1.05 5.24 18.54
CA GLU A 62 -1.63 5.13 19.89
C GLU A 62 -3.12 4.73 19.86
N ASN A 63 -3.83 5.07 18.78
CA ASN A 63 -5.24 4.73 18.59
C ASN A 63 -5.45 3.35 17.92
N GLY A 64 -4.39 2.57 17.73
CA GLY A 64 -4.45 1.23 17.12
C GLY A 64 -4.55 1.21 15.59
N LYS A 65 -4.38 2.36 14.93
CA LYS A 65 -4.45 2.46 13.47
C LYS A 65 -3.11 2.13 12.81
N PRO A 66 -3.09 1.50 11.63
CA PRO A 66 -1.88 1.24 10.86
C PRO A 66 -1.24 2.54 10.38
N CYS A 67 0.07 2.59 10.50
CA CYS A 67 0.92 3.65 10.02
C CYS A 67 1.98 3.07 9.11
N VAL A 68 2.19 3.69 7.95
CA VAL A 68 3.27 3.36 7.01
C VAL A 68 4.23 4.53 6.94
N LYS A 69 5.51 4.24 7.12
CA LYS A 69 6.59 5.22 7.04
C LYS A 69 7.70 4.75 6.13
N LEU A 70 8.08 5.59 5.17
CA LEU A 70 9.22 5.39 4.29
C LEU A 70 10.36 6.32 4.72
N ILE A 71 11.55 5.74 4.88
CA ILE A 71 12.80 6.45 5.14
C ILE A 71 13.70 6.31 3.92
N THR A 72 14.01 7.43 3.28
CA THR A 72 14.88 7.52 2.10
C THR A 72 16.05 8.46 2.36
N LYS A 73 17.06 8.46 1.47
CA LYS A 73 18.09 9.51 1.45
C LYS A 73 17.52 10.92 1.21
N GLY A 74 16.39 11.02 0.49
CA GLY A 74 15.70 12.28 0.18
C GLY A 74 14.76 12.81 1.27
N GLY A 75 14.56 12.04 2.35
CA GLY A 75 13.74 12.41 3.50
C GLY A 75 12.78 11.30 3.98
N ASN A 76 11.96 11.67 4.96
CA ASN A 76 11.01 10.80 5.64
C ASN A 76 9.57 11.11 5.20
N TYR A 77 8.78 10.06 4.99
CA TYR A 77 7.38 10.15 4.53
C TYR A 77 6.48 9.28 5.38
N TYR A 78 5.28 9.78 5.72
CA TYR A 78 4.37 9.13 6.65
C TYR A 78 2.91 9.20 6.20
N LYS A 79 2.15 8.12 6.43
CA LYS A 79 0.71 8.24 6.65
C LYS A 79 0.06 7.16 7.51
N GLU A 80 -0.95 7.65 8.25
CA GLU A 80 -1.93 6.87 8.99
C GLU A 80 -3.07 6.44 8.06
N LEU A 81 -3.38 5.15 8.08
CA LEU A 81 -4.59 4.62 7.45
C LEU A 81 -5.77 4.77 8.43
N ASN A 82 -6.97 4.95 7.90
CA ASN A 82 -8.15 5.17 8.75
C ASN A 82 -8.78 3.87 9.28
N ASP A 83 -8.16 2.74 8.99
CA ASP A 83 -8.64 1.41 9.30
C ASP A 83 -8.12 0.96 10.67
N LEU A 84 -8.90 0.16 11.40
CA LEU A 84 -8.35 -0.60 12.52
C LEU A 84 -7.77 -1.90 11.98
N ALA A 85 -6.88 -2.51 12.73
CA ALA A 85 -6.23 -3.73 12.27
C ALA A 85 -5.83 -4.63 13.41
N ASP A 86 -6.20 -5.90 13.29
CA ASP A 86 -5.74 -6.94 14.20
C ASP A 86 -4.35 -7.39 13.76
N ASN A 87 -4.20 -7.71 12.47
CA ASN A 87 -2.97 -8.22 11.87
C ASN A 87 -2.60 -7.49 10.57
N PHE A 88 -1.30 -7.55 10.25
CA PHE A 88 -0.73 -7.01 9.03
C PHE A 88 0.15 -8.05 8.34
N TYR A 89 0.13 -8.04 7.01
CA TYR A 89 1.13 -8.71 6.19
C TYR A 89 1.56 -7.76 5.08
N SER A 90 2.80 -7.85 4.62
CA SER A 90 3.27 -6.92 3.60
C SER A 90 4.36 -7.50 2.72
N HIS A 91 4.53 -6.88 1.56
CA HIS A 91 5.42 -7.33 0.50
C HIS A 91 5.93 -6.15 -0.32
N ALA A 92 7.13 -6.29 -0.89
CA ALA A 92 7.69 -5.35 -1.85
C ALA A 92 7.85 -6.06 -3.21
N ALA A 93 7.38 -5.44 -4.29
CA ALA A 93 7.56 -5.93 -5.65
C ALA A 93 7.26 -4.82 -6.66
N ASP A 94 8.02 -4.76 -7.74
CA ASP A 94 7.66 -4.00 -8.95
C ASP A 94 6.44 -4.66 -9.60
N VAL A 95 5.24 -4.16 -9.28
CA VAL A 95 3.98 -4.71 -9.78
C VAL A 95 3.44 -3.94 -10.97
N ASN A 96 3.90 -2.70 -11.16
CA ASN A 96 3.51 -1.84 -12.26
C ASN A 96 4.47 -1.93 -13.49
N GLY A 97 5.65 -2.52 -13.32
CA GLY A 97 6.67 -2.71 -14.35
C GLY A 97 7.49 -1.46 -14.68
N ASP A 98 7.50 -0.46 -13.81
CA ASP A 98 8.23 0.80 -14.03
C ASP A 98 9.71 0.74 -13.58
N GLY A 99 10.12 -0.41 -13.02
CA GLY A 99 11.47 -0.64 -12.53
C GLY A 99 11.69 -0.21 -11.08
N LYS A 100 10.65 0.24 -10.37
CA LYS A 100 10.64 0.55 -8.94
C LYS A 100 9.76 -0.44 -8.21
N GLU A 101 10.08 -0.74 -6.95
CA GLU A 101 9.22 -1.60 -6.16
C GLU A 101 8.03 -0.83 -5.58
N GLU A 102 6.83 -1.41 -5.66
CA GLU A 102 5.70 -1.00 -4.85
C GLU A 102 5.73 -1.71 -3.49
N PHE A 103 5.14 -1.05 -2.49
CA PHE A 103 4.84 -1.66 -1.20
C PHE A 103 3.38 -2.07 -1.15
N ILE A 104 3.15 -3.32 -0.79
CA ILE A 104 1.82 -3.91 -0.69
C ILE A 104 1.56 -4.20 0.78
N LEU A 105 0.49 -3.62 1.33
CA LEU A 105 0.06 -3.85 2.70
C LEU A 105 -1.29 -4.56 2.71
N TYR A 106 -1.32 -5.70 3.38
CA TYR A 106 -2.52 -6.45 3.70
C TYR A 106 -2.86 -6.19 5.16
N ILE A 107 -4.12 -5.83 5.40
CA ILE A 107 -4.67 -5.56 6.72
C ILE A 107 -5.80 -6.53 6.95
N SER A 108 -5.75 -7.22 8.09
CA SER A 108 -6.83 -8.12 8.52
C SER A 108 -7.53 -7.51 9.72
N GLU A 109 -8.83 -7.32 9.57
CA GLU A 109 -9.78 -7.00 10.61
C GLU A 109 -10.62 -8.24 10.90
N SER A 110 -11.13 -8.37 12.13
CA SER A 110 -12.00 -9.48 12.58
C SER A 110 -13.09 -9.97 11.62
N SER A 111 -13.51 -9.16 10.64
CA SER A 111 -14.55 -9.52 9.66
C SER A 111 -14.14 -9.43 8.18
N HIS A 112 -13.02 -8.76 7.85
CA HIS A 112 -12.65 -8.46 6.45
C HIS A 112 -11.13 -8.30 6.29
N GLU A 113 -10.64 -8.53 5.07
CA GLU A 113 -9.25 -8.24 4.67
C GLU A 113 -9.23 -7.08 3.67
N LYS A 114 -8.23 -6.21 3.79
CA LYS A 114 -8.00 -5.05 2.92
C LYS A 114 -6.59 -5.09 2.35
N MET A 115 -6.43 -4.63 1.12
CA MET A 115 -5.13 -4.48 0.45
C MET A 115 -4.93 -3.03 0.03
N TYR A 116 -3.74 -2.51 0.32
CA TYR A 116 -3.25 -1.23 -0.16
C TYR A 116 -2.00 -1.45 -0.98
N ILE A 117 -1.89 -0.77 -2.12
CA ILE A 117 -0.67 -0.72 -2.92
C ILE A 117 -0.18 0.72 -2.96
N PHE A 118 1.09 0.87 -2.62
CA PHE A 118 1.78 2.13 -2.51
C PHE A 118 2.93 2.21 -3.51
N SER A 119 3.03 3.33 -4.22
CA SER A 119 4.16 3.64 -5.10
C SER A 119 4.94 4.84 -4.55
N PHE A 120 6.26 4.87 -4.78
CA PHE A 120 7.19 5.82 -4.20
C PHE A 120 8.07 6.40 -5.30
N THR A 121 8.00 7.71 -5.53
CA THR A 121 8.86 8.36 -6.53
C THR A 121 9.54 9.60 -5.98
N ASP A 122 8.83 10.36 -5.15
CA ASP A 122 9.27 11.56 -4.41
C ASP A 122 8.29 11.89 -3.26
N ASP A 123 7.03 11.49 -3.44
CA ASP A 123 6.01 11.34 -2.42
C ASP A 123 5.59 9.87 -2.39
N LEU A 124 5.08 9.42 -1.24
CA LEU A 124 4.41 8.14 -1.13
C LEU A 124 2.95 8.30 -1.57
N ASN A 125 2.49 7.48 -2.51
CA ASN A 125 1.16 7.57 -3.12
C ASN A 125 0.40 6.25 -2.96
N ILE A 126 -0.86 6.33 -2.51
CA ILE A 126 -1.76 5.17 -2.60
C ILE A 126 -2.29 5.10 -4.03
N ILE A 127 -1.95 4.02 -4.73
CA ILE A 127 -2.38 3.78 -6.11
C ILE A 127 -3.52 2.77 -6.19
N LEU A 128 -3.68 1.92 -5.17
CA LEU A 128 -4.83 1.02 -5.02
C LEU A 128 -5.26 0.93 -3.55
N SER A 129 -6.56 1.09 -3.31
CA SER A 129 -7.19 0.89 -2.00
C SER A 129 -8.58 0.25 -2.15
N PRO A 130 -9.17 -0.31 -1.08
CA PRO A 130 -10.54 -0.84 -1.13
C PRO A 130 -11.58 0.19 -1.57
N GLU A 131 -11.43 1.45 -1.17
CA GLU A 131 -12.34 2.54 -1.54
C GLU A 131 -12.21 2.88 -3.02
N ILE A 132 -10.99 2.92 -3.56
CA ILE A 132 -10.75 3.12 -4.99
C ILE A 132 -11.35 1.93 -5.76
N LEU A 133 -11.12 0.70 -5.30
CA LEU A 133 -11.70 -0.49 -5.93
C LEU A 133 -13.23 -0.47 -5.93
N GLN A 134 -13.89 -0.05 -4.86
CA GLN A 134 -15.35 0.08 -4.82
C GLN A 134 -15.89 1.21 -5.69
N LYS A 135 -15.12 2.28 -5.88
CA LYS A 135 -15.52 3.41 -6.72
C LYS A 135 -15.34 3.12 -8.21
N GLU A 136 -14.25 2.44 -8.56
CA GLU A 136 -13.91 2.11 -9.95
C GLU A 136 -14.57 0.80 -10.41
N PHE A 137 -14.92 -0.10 -9.48
CA PHE A 137 -15.67 -1.32 -9.74
C PHE A 137 -16.91 -1.38 -8.85
N ASP A 138 -18.07 -1.58 -9.44
CA ASP A 138 -19.26 -1.99 -8.67
C ASP A 138 -19.03 -3.44 -8.21
N LEU A 139 -18.51 -3.57 -6.98
CA LEU A 139 -18.19 -4.86 -6.37
C LEU A 139 -19.39 -5.36 -5.57
N ALA A 140 -20.16 -6.27 -6.16
CA ALA A 140 -21.28 -6.91 -5.47
C ALA A 140 -20.86 -8.26 -4.88
N LYS A 141 -20.93 -8.38 -3.55
CA LYS A 141 -20.78 -9.67 -2.87
C LYS A 141 -22.01 -10.54 -3.17
N ILE A 142 -21.80 -11.71 -3.75
CA ILE A 142 -22.81 -12.76 -3.94
C ILE A 142 -22.55 -13.91 -2.95
N LYS A 143 -23.53 -14.81 -2.81
CA LYS A 143 -23.50 -15.90 -1.81
C LYS A 143 -22.17 -16.69 -1.77
N ASN A 144 -21.53 -16.89 -2.92
CA ASN A 144 -20.28 -17.67 -3.06
C ASN A 144 -19.16 -16.91 -3.83
N GLY A 145 -19.15 -15.58 -3.84
CA GLY A 145 -18.14 -14.85 -4.59
C GLY A 145 -18.40 -13.35 -4.72
N TYR A 146 -17.77 -12.76 -5.72
CA TYR A 146 -17.90 -11.34 -6.04
C TYR A 146 -18.22 -11.19 -7.53
N VAL A 147 -19.12 -10.27 -7.86
CA VAL A 147 -19.38 -9.84 -9.24
C VAL A 147 -18.74 -8.47 -9.42
N PHE A 148 -18.05 -8.30 -10.54
CA PHE A 148 -17.47 -7.03 -10.97
C PHE A 148 -18.27 -6.52 -12.16
N THR A 149 -18.83 -5.32 -12.04
CA THR A 149 -19.38 -4.59 -13.19
C THR A 149 -18.50 -3.39 -13.50
N PHE A 150 -18.16 -3.24 -14.78
CA PHE A 150 -17.43 -2.10 -15.30
C PHE A 150 -18.45 -1.01 -15.68
N GLY A 151 -18.20 0.23 -15.25
CA GLY A 151 -18.89 1.41 -15.74
C GLY A 151 -18.38 1.87 -17.10
#